data_AF-V6CLM8-F1
#
_entry.id   AF-V6CLM8-F1
#
_cell.length_a   1.000
_cell.length_b   1.000
_cell.length_c   1.000
_cell.angle_alpha   90.00
_cell.angle_beta   90.00
_cell.angle_gamma   90.00
#
_symmetry.space_group_name_H-M   'P 1'
#
loop_
_entity.id
_entity.type
_entity.pdbx_description
1 polymer ?
#
loop_
_entity_poly.entity_id
_entity_poly.type
_entity_poly.pdbx_seq_one_letter_code
_entity_poly.pdbx_strand_id
1 'polypeptide(L)'
;MNPEFNETFKPGDILKFRGAYTSIYQGGLTLSVGKSGECKKVGEFMMVFSETPDISMMPLPAGVMDRRNERMQSPAGRYSRPSN
;
A
#
# COMPACT_ATOMS: atom_id res chain seq x y z
N MET A 1 -11.44 -21.05 1.18
CA MET A 1 -11.63 -19.60 0.94
C MET A 1 -12.69 -19.17 1.93
N ASN A 2 -12.31 -18.55 3.05
CA ASN A 2 -13.22 -18.34 4.19
C ASN A 2 -13.93 -16.97 4.04
N PRO A 3 -15.27 -16.92 4.15
CA PRO A 3 -16.08 -15.75 3.80
C PRO A 3 -16.17 -14.63 4.86
N GLU A 4 -15.36 -14.66 5.92
CA GLU A 4 -15.52 -13.75 7.08
C GLU A 4 -14.85 -12.36 6.97
N PHE A 5 -14.22 -12.02 5.85
CA PHE A 5 -13.47 -10.76 5.73
C PHE A 5 -14.29 -9.53 5.31
N ASN A 6 -15.61 -9.64 5.18
CA ASN A 6 -16.41 -8.57 4.58
C ASN A 6 -16.98 -7.52 5.56
N GLU A 7 -16.67 -7.58 6.87
CA GLU A 7 -17.12 -6.57 7.85
C GLU A 7 -16.11 -6.28 8.99
N THR A 8 -14.80 -6.19 8.72
CA THR A 8 -13.84 -6.00 9.85
C THR A 8 -13.84 -4.58 10.42
N PHE A 9 -14.08 -3.53 9.61
CA PHE A 9 -14.04 -2.13 10.06
C PHE A 9 -15.14 -1.29 9.42
N LYS A 10 -15.69 -0.34 10.18
CA LYS A 10 -16.71 0.61 9.74
C LYS A 10 -16.15 2.03 9.71
N PRO A 11 -16.69 2.92 8.87
CA PRO A 11 -16.37 4.35 8.95
C PRO A 11 -16.57 4.88 10.38
N GLY A 12 -15.61 5.63 10.89
CA GLY A 12 -15.60 6.12 12.26
C GLY A 12 -14.85 5.23 13.27
N ASP A 13 -14.45 4.00 12.91
CA ASP A 13 -13.57 3.20 13.75
C ASP A 13 -12.17 3.82 13.84
N ILE A 14 -11.62 3.87 15.06
CA ILE A 14 -10.24 4.30 15.31
C ILE A 14 -9.38 3.04 15.38
N LEU A 15 -8.40 2.94 14.48
CA LEU A 15 -7.57 1.75 14.32
C LEU A 15 -6.13 2.00 14.75
N LYS A 16 -5.53 1.01 15.43
CA LYS A 16 -4.10 0.96 15.74
C LYS A 16 -3.43 -0.12 14.91
N PHE A 17 -2.41 0.29 14.17
CA PHE A 17 -1.58 -0.58 13.35
C PHE A 17 -0.23 -0.84 14.02
N ARG A 18 0.28 -2.07 13.93
CA ARG A 18 1.66 -2.42 14.30
C ARG A 18 2.25 -3.39 13.27
N GLY A 19 3.50 -3.15 12.88
CA GLY A 19 4.15 -3.91 11.81
C GLY A 19 3.56 -3.63 10.41
N ALA A 20 2.87 -2.49 10.26
CA ALA A 20 2.46 -2.00 8.95
C ALA A 20 3.67 -1.46 8.19
N TYR A 21 3.59 -1.52 6.87
CA TYR A 21 4.58 -0.95 5.96
C TYR A 21 3.89 -0.10 4.91
N THR A 22 4.62 0.89 4.43
CA THR A 22 4.17 1.74 3.33
C THR A 22 4.82 1.33 2.03
N SER A 23 4.08 1.39 0.94
CA SER A 23 4.59 1.17 -0.41
C SER A 23 4.09 2.26 -1.33
N ILE A 24 4.82 2.51 -2.42
CA ILE A 24 4.30 3.34 -3.51
C ILE A 24 3.56 2.45 -4.49
N TYR A 25 2.37 2.86 -4.89
CA TYR A 25 1.57 2.21 -5.92
C TYR A 25 0.98 3.28 -6.84
N GLN A 26 1.23 3.17 -8.15
CA GLN A 26 0.68 4.09 -9.15
C GLN A 26 0.95 5.58 -8.82
N GLY A 27 2.12 5.86 -8.23
CA GLY A 27 2.53 7.22 -7.85
C GLY A 27 1.97 7.71 -6.50
N GLY A 28 1.16 6.93 -5.80
CA GLY A 28 0.61 7.27 -4.48
C GLY A 28 1.17 6.43 -3.34
N LEU A 29 1.09 6.95 -2.11
CA LEU A 29 1.46 6.23 -0.89
C LEU A 29 0.33 5.27 -0.47
N THR A 30 0.66 4.02 -0.20
CA THR A 30 -0.29 3.00 0.28
C THR A 30 0.22 2.38 1.58
N LEU A 31 -0.61 2.37 2.63
CA LEU A 31 -0.34 1.65 3.87
C LEU A 31 -0.89 0.22 3.77
N SER A 32 -0.10 -0.76 4.18
CA SER A 32 -0.51 -2.17 4.18
C SER A 32 0.01 -2.88 5.43
N VAL A 33 -0.71 -3.92 5.87
CA VAL A 33 -0.33 -4.74 7.03
C VAL A 33 0.01 -6.13 6.54
N GLY A 34 1.23 -6.58 6.85
CA GLY A 34 1.69 -7.92 6.47
C GLY A 34 1.11 -9.02 7.35
N LYS A 35 1.43 -10.27 7.03
CA LYS A 35 0.95 -11.45 7.78
C LYS A 35 1.31 -11.43 9.28
N SER A 36 2.42 -10.82 9.65
CA SER A 36 2.89 -10.67 11.03
C SER A 36 2.49 -9.34 11.67
N GLY A 37 1.84 -8.45 10.92
CA GLY A 37 1.34 -7.19 11.45
C GLY A 37 -0.04 -7.37 12.09
N GLU A 38 -0.43 -6.39 12.89
CA GLU A 38 -1.75 -6.35 13.53
C GLU A 38 -2.45 -5.02 13.21
N CYS A 39 -3.77 -5.11 12.99
CA CYS A 39 -4.68 -3.99 12.97
C CYS A 39 -5.78 -4.25 14.00
N LYS A 40 -5.97 -3.33 14.95
CA LYS A 40 -6.94 -3.47 16.04
C LYS A 40 -7.78 -2.20 16.16
N LYS A 41 -9.09 -2.36 16.32
CA LYS A 41 -9.95 -1.26 16.76
C LYS A 41 -9.61 -0.88 18.19
N VAL A 42 -9.37 0.40 18.42
CA VAL A 42 -9.05 0.96 19.75
C VAL A 42 -10.09 1.97 20.24
N GLY A 43 -11.00 2.39 19.36
CA GLY A 43 -12.09 3.30 19.69
C GLY A 43 -12.99 3.55 18.48
N GLU A 44 -13.89 4.50 18.63
CA GLU A 44 -14.79 4.96 17.57
C GLU A 44 -15.18 6.43 17.78
N PHE A 45 -15.44 7.13 16.67
CA PHE A 45 -16.08 8.45 16.56
C PHE A 45 -15.31 9.67 17.12
N MET A 46 -14.79 9.60 18.36
CA MET A 46 -14.31 10.76 19.11
C MET A 46 -12.82 11.09 18.88
N MET A 47 -12.37 11.06 17.62
CA MET A 47 -11.03 11.51 17.25
C MET A 47 -11.13 12.59 16.19
N VAL A 48 -10.53 13.76 16.46
CA VAL A 48 -10.40 14.83 15.47
C VAL A 48 -9.29 14.45 14.49
N PHE A 49 -9.57 14.53 13.19
CA PHE A 49 -8.61 14.26 12.13
C PHE A 49 -8.77 15.27 10.99
N SER A 50 -7.79 15.33 10.09
CA SER A 50 -7.84 16.14 8.87
C SER A 50 -7.62 15.24 7.66
N GLU A 51 -8.51 15.32 6.67
CA GLU A 51 -8.34 14.66 5.37
C GLU A 51 -7.40 15.43 4.44
N THR A 52 -7.16 16.72 4.74
CA THR A 52 -6.30 17.58 3.93
C THR A 52 -4.97 17.82 4.61
N PRO A 53 -3.83 17.61 3.92
CA PRO A 53 -3.72 17.05 2.57
C PRO A 53 -3.94 15.53 2.54
N ASP A 54 -4.48 15.00 1.43
CA ASP A 54 -4.48 13.56 1.20
C ASP A 54 -3.06 13.08 0.92
N ILE A 55 -2.48 12.41 1.91
CA ILE A 55 -1.10 11.91 1.88
C ILE A 55 -0.91 10.87 0.77
N SER A 56 -1.96 10.15 0.39
CA SER A 56 -1.91 9.13 -0.66
C SER A 56 -1.73 9.74 -2.04
N MET A 57 -2.19 10.99 -2.24
CA MET A 57 -2.15 11.73 -3.51
C MET A 57 -1.08 12.81 -3.54
N MET A 58 -0.34 12.99 -2.44
CA MET A 58 0.71 13.98 -2.36
C MET A 58 1.85 13.65 -3.33
N PRO A 59 2.45 14.66 -4.01
CA PRO A 59 3.60 14.43 -4.88
C PRO A 59 4.71 13.70 -4.14
N LEU A 60 5.23 12.63 -4.73
CA LEU A 60 6.34 11.90 -4.15
C LEU A 60 7.61 12.77 -4.13
N PRO A 61 8.45 12.63 -3.10
CA PRO A 61 9.76 13.28 -3.08
C PRO A 61 10.59 12.90 -4.31
N ALA A 62 11.43 13.83 -4.76
CA ALA A 62 12.33 13.59 -5.89
C ALA A 62 13.17 12.33 -5.64
N GLY A 63 13.16 11.41 -6.61
CA GLY A 63 13.89 10.13 -6.56
C GLY A 63 13.12 8.96 -5.94
N VAL A 64 11.91 9.18 -5.42
CA VAL A 64 11.02 8.08 -4.99
C VAL A 64 10.22 7.60 -6.19
N MET A 65 10.38 6.33 -6.56
CA MET A 65 9.77 5.72 -7.76
C MET A 65 8.97 4.47 -7.37
N ASP A 66 7.92 4.19 -8.13
CA ASP A 66 7.19 2.92 -8.00
C ASP A 66 8.02 1.77 -8.62
N ARG A 67 8.82 1.12 -7.77
CA ARG A 67 9.66 -0.04 -8.12
C ARG A 67 8.87 -1.25 -8.65
N ARG A 68 7.54 -1.31 -8.47
CA ARG A 68 6.73 -2.39 -9.04
C ARG A 68 6.51 -2.21 -10.53
N ASN A 69 6.40 -0.97 -10.99
CA ASN A 69 6.16 -0.68 -12.41
C ASN A 69 7.40 -1.00 -13.27
N GLU A 70 8.60 -0.80 -12.73
CA GLU A 70 9.86 -1.18 -13.39
C GLU A 70 9.95 -2.68 -13.69
N ARG A 71 9.41 -3.55 -12.82
CA ARG A 71 9.43 -5.01 -13.05
C ARG A 71 8.52 -5.45 -14.21
N MET A 72 7.44 -4.72 -14.49
CA MET A 72 6.55 -5.01 -15.62
C MET A 72 7.10 -4.50 -16.96
N GLN A 73 8.03 -3.55 -16.96
CA GLN A 73 8.82 -3.13 -18.13
C GLN A 73 10.14 -3.90 -18.24
N SER A 74 10.13 -5.21 -18.02
CA SER A 74 11.22 -6.05 -18.51
C SER A 74 10.97 -6.32 -20.00
N PRO A 75 11.82 -5.88 -20.95
CA PRO A 75 11.59 -6.21 -22.35
C PRO A 75 11.84 -7.70 -22.54
N ALA A 76 10.80 -8.41 -22.96
CA ALA A 76 10.95 -9.68 -23.66
C ALA A 76 11.87 -9.43 -24.88
N GLY A 77 13.14 -9.83 -24.84
CA GLY A 77 14.02 -9.54 -25.96
C GLY A 77 15.51 -9.92 -25.88
N ARG A 78 15.94 -10.86 -25.02
CA ARG A 78 17.35 -11.31 -25.00
C ARG A 78 17.53 -12.81 -25.23
N TYR A 79 16.84 -13.36 -26.23
CA TYR A 79 17.26 -14.60 -26.87
C TYR A 79 17.75 -14.33 -28.28
N SER A 80 18.93 -13.72 -28.41
CA SER A 80 19.76 -13.91 -29.58
C SER A 80 20.77 -15.00 -29.25
N ARG A 81 20.50 -16.23 -29.72
CA ARG A 81 21.50 -17.31 -29.74
C ARG A 81 22.65 -16.86 -30.63
N PRO A 82 23.92 -16.89 -30.19
CA PRO A 82 25.03 -16.85 -31.12
C PRO A 82 25.09 -18.18 -31.86
N SER A 83 25.08 -18.13 -33.19
CA SER A 83 25.42 -19.23 -34.06
C SER A 83 26.92 -19.49 -33.97
N ASN A 84 27.31 -20.68 -33.51
CA ASN A 84 28.55 -21.33 -33.89
C ASN A 84 28.29 -22.82 -34.07
#